data_AF-A0A7K9ZAX8-F1
#
_entry.id   AF-A0A7K9ZAX8-F1
#
_cell.length_a   1.000
_cell.length_b   1.000
_cell.length_c   1.000
_cell.angle_alpha   90.00
_cell.angle_beta   90.00
_cell.angle_gamma   90.00
#
_symmetry.space_group_name_H-M   'P 1'
#
loop_
_entity.id
_entity.type
_entity.pdbx_description
1 polymer ?
#
loop_
_entity_poly.entity_id
_entity_poly.type
_entity_poly.pdbx_seq_one_letter_code
_entity_poly.pdbx_strand_id
1 'polypeptide(L)'
;SPPAGLFRGPDRCCREHDRCGTQIAALQFDFGIRNYRPHTVSHCDCDAAFRRCLRALNDTISDLIGVTFFDLLEVPCFVLRRAEQCVRWRWWGGCERYAVVPVATMVRQSPYGTAAPAA
;
A
#
# COMPACT_ATOMS: atom_id res chain seq x y z
N SER A 1 -31.24 -1.72 -2.22
CA SER A 1 -29.95 -2.28 -2.66
C SER A 1 -29.59 -1.68 -4.00
N PRO A 2 -28.36 -1.19 -4.22
CA PRO A 2 -27.96 -0.67 -5.52
C PRO A 2 -27.86 -1.82 -6.54
N PRO A 3 -28.05 -1.56 -7.84
CA PRO A 3 -27.98 -2.59 -8.87
C PRO A 3 -26.57 -3.16 -8.98
N ALA A 4 -26.46 -4.49 -9.14
CA ALA A 4 -25.21 -5.26 -9.23
C ALA A 4 -24.26 -4.89 -10.40
N GLY A 5 -24.61 -3.86 -11.18
CA GLY A 5 -23.76 -3.25 -12.20
C GLY A 5 -23.03 -1.99 -11.74
N LEU A 6 -23.57 -1.26 -10.74
CA LEU A 6 -23.06 0.05 -10.32
C LEU A 6 -21.65 -0.03 -9.70
N PHE A 7 -21.36 -1.13 -9.00
CA PHE A 7 -20.07 -1.31 -8.32
C PHE A 7 -19.06 -2.12 -9.12
N ARG A 8 -19.40 -2.64 -10.31
CA ARG A 8 -18.49 -3.55 -11.05
C ARG A 8 -17.15 -2.92 -11.41
N GLY A 9 -17.15 -1.63 -11.76
CA GLY A 9 -15.93 -0.87 -12.05
C GLY A 9 -15.08 -0.69 -10.79
N PRO A 10 -15.61 0.02 -9.76
CA PRO A 10 -14.87 0.22 -8.52
C PRO A 10 -14.41 -1.08 -7.85
N ASP A 11 -15.27 -2.11 -7.80
CA ASP A 11 -14.93 -3.43 -7.25
C ASP A 11 -13.77 -4.09 -7.99
N ARG A 12 -13.68 -3.89 -9.32
CA ARG A 12 -12.55 -4.39 -10.11
C ARG A 12 -11.25 -3.70 -9.70
N CYS A 13 -11.26 -2.38 -9.51
CA CYS A 13 -10.08 -1.65 -9.04
C CYS A 13 -9.63 -2.12 -7.66
N CYS A 14 -10.57 -2.29 -6.71
CA CYS A 14 -10.26 -2.80 -5.37
C CYS A 14 -9.70 -4.23 -5.41
N ARG A 15 -10.31 -5.14 -6.17
CA ARG A 15 -9.82 -6.52 -6.31
C ARG A 15 -8.45 -6.63 -6.97
N GLU A 16 -8.09 -5.68 -7.82
CA GLU A 16 -6.75 -5.61 -8.42
C GLU A 16 -5.73 -5.09 -7.40
N HIS A 17 -6.10 -4.07 -6.62
CA HIS A 17 -5.30 -3.54 -5.51
C HIS A 17 -5.04 -4.58 -4.40
N ASP A 18 -6.07 -5.34 -4.00
CA ASP A 18 -5.98 -6.38 -2.97
C ASP A 18 -5.05 -7.54 -3.37
N ARG A 19 -4.76 -7.70 -4.66
CA ARG A 19 -3.83 -8.72 -5.19
C ARG A 19 -2.39 -8.21 -5.32
N CYS A 20 -2.08 -7.04 -4.75
CA CYS A 20 -0.73 -6.52 -4.75
C CYS A 20 0.26 -7.54 -4.19
N GLY A 21 1.25 -7.93 -4.99
CA GLY A 21 2.24 -8.94 -4.59
C GLY A 21 3.22 -8.46 -3.51
N THR A 22 3.17 -7.18 -3.14
CA THR A 22 4.10 -6.56 -2.18
C THR A 22 3.31 -5.69 -1.22
N GLN A 23 2.92 -6.29 -0.10
CA GLN A 23 2.09 -5.67 0.93
C GLN A 23 2.51 -6.14 2.33
N ILE A 24 2.23 -5.33 3.33
CA ILE A 24 2.44 -5.66 4.75
C ILE A 24 1.07 -5.67 5.42
N ALA A 25 0.58 -6.87 5.72
CA ALA A 25 -0.73 -7.03 6.36
C ALA A 25 -0.79 -6.34 7.73
N ALA A 26 -2.02 -6.07 8.19
CA ALA A 26 -2.26 -5.45 9.49
C ALA A 26 -1.54 -6.22 10.60
N LEU A 27 -0.82 -5.49 11.47
CA LEU A 27 -0.10 -6.02 12.63
C LEU A 27 1.05 -7.00 12.29
N GLN A 28 1.36 -7.23 11.02
CA GLN A 28 2.44 -8.14 10.60
C GLN A 28 3.80 -7.44 10.52
N PHE A 29 4.86 -8.24 10.62
CA PHE A 29 6.24 -7.82 10.40
C PHE A 29 6.73 -8.38 9.07
N ASP A 30 7.09 -7.50 8.15
CA ASP A 30 7.64 -7.86 6.84
C ASP A 30 8.54 -6.73 6.34
N PHE A 31 9.42 -7.03 5.38
CA PHE A 31 10.38 -6.09 4.79
C PHE A 31 11.12 -5.25 5.85
N GLY A 32 11.48 -5.86 6.98
CA GLY A 32 12.24 -5.23 8.05
C GLY A 32 11.46 -4.25 8.95
N ILE A 33 10.14 -4.10 8.79
CA ILE A 33 9.33 -3.22 9.62
C ILE A 33 8.06 -3.92 10.15
N ARG A 34 7.51 -3.41 11.27
CA ARG A 34 6.19 -3.82 11.78
C ARG A 34 5.13 -2.83 11.29
N ASN A 35 4.08 -3.33 10.64
CA ASN A 35 2.89 -2.54 10.36
C ASN A 35 1.99 -2.49 11.62
N TYR A 36 2.07 -1.43 12.40
CA TYR A 36 1.22 -1.26 13.60
C TYR A 36 -0.23 -0.85 13.28
N ARG A 37 -0.59 -0.68 12.00
CA ARG A 37 -1.92 -0.23 11.58
C ARG A 37 -2.90 -1.41 11.55
N PRO A 38 -4.21 -1.16 11.78
CA PRO A 38 -5.25 -2.18 11.69
C PRO A 38 -5.69 -2.47 10.24
N HIS A 39 -4.87 -2.09 9.25
CA HIS A 39 -5.12 -2.31 7.83
C HIS A 39 -3.82 -2.68 7.10
N THR A 40 -3.95 -3.33 5.96
CA THR A 40 -2.83 -3.65 5.05
C THR A 40 -2.27 -2.36 4.44
N VAL A 41 -0.95 -2.28 4.37
CA VAL A 41 -0.23 -1.23 3.63
C VAL A 41 0.39 -1.89 2.40
N SER A 42 0.23 -1.28 1.22
CA SER A 42 0.70 -1.82 -0.05
C SER A 42 1.90 -1.03 -0.60
N HIS A 43 2.61 -1.59 -1.57
CA HIS A 43 3.67 -0.88 -2.28
C HIS A 43 3.11 0.33 -3.04
N CYS A 44 3.86 1.43 -3.09
CA CYS A 44 3.39 2.68 -3.71
C CYS A 44 3.01 2.53 -5.20
N ASP A 45 3.60 1.57 -5.92
CA ASP A 45 3.22 1.28 -7.30
C ASP A 45 1.79 0.71 -7.40
N CYS A 46 1.39 -0.13 -6.44
CA CYS A 46 0.03 -0.68 -6.36
C CYS A 46 -0.98 0.44 -6.08
N ASP A 47 -0.67 1.32 -5.13
CA ASP A 47 -1.55 2.45 -4.80
C ASP A 47 -1.64 3.48 -5.94
N ALA A 48 -0.55 3.70 -6.68
CA ALA A 48 -0.55 4.53 -7.87
C ALA A 48 -1.39 3.92 -9.00
N ALA A 49 -1.32 2.60 -9.20
CA ALA A 49 -2.17 1.89 -10.15
C ALA A 49 -3.65 1.94 -9.74
N PHE A 50 -3.93 1.76 -8.45
CA PHE A 50 -5.27 1.88 -7.89
C PHE A 50 -5.87 3.26 -8.13
N ARG A 51 -5.11 4.33 -7.84
CA ARG A 51 -5.52 5.72 -8.14
C ARG A 51 -5.84 5.91 -9.62
N ARG A 52 -5.00 5.41 -10.53
CA ARG A 52 -5.24 5.50 -11.98
C ARG A 52 -6.51 4.74 -12.38
N CYS A 53 -6.73 3.56 -11.81
CA CYS A 53 -7.92 2.76 -12.08
C CYS A 53 -9.20 3.50 -11.67
N LEU A 54 -9.26 4.02 -10.44
CA LEU A 54 -10.42 4.76 -9.94
C LEU A 54 -10.72 6.00 -10.80
N ARG A 55 -9.69 6.79 -11.14
CA ARG A 55 -9.84 7.97 -11.99
C ARG A 55 -10.32 7.66 -13.39
N ALA A 56 -9.89 6.53 -13.96
CA ALA A 56 -10.28 6.14 -15.31
C ALA A 56 -11.77 5.78 -15.43
N LEU A 57 -12.42 5.40 -14.31
CA LEU A 57 -13.86 5.10 -14.30
C LEU A 57 -14.72 6.37 -14.35
N ASN A 58 -14.19 7.51 -13.87
CA ASN A 58 -14.82 8.83 -13.94
C ASN A 58 -16.28 8.82 -13.41
N ASP A 59 -16.48 8.22 -12.22
CA ASP A 59 -17.76 8.10 -11.57
C ASP A 59 -17.69 8.46 -10.07
N THR A 60 -18.83 8.84 -9.50
CA THR A 60 -18.93 9.35 -8.13
C THR A 60 -18.52 8.32 -7.06
N ILE A 61 -18.74 7.02 -7.30
CA ILE A 61 -18.38 5.98 -6.33
C ILE A 61 -16.87 5.77 -6.33
N SER A 62 -16.24 5.73 -7.51
CA SER A 62 -14.77 5.67 -7.62
C SER A 62 -14.10 6.87 -6.96
N ASP A 63 -14.66 8.07 -7.12
CA ASP A 63 -14.15 9.27 -6.47
C ASP A 63 -14.31 9.23 -4.95
N LEU A 64 -15.46 8.74 -4.45
CA LEU A 64 -15.67 8.55 -3.01
C LEU A 64 -14.65 7.57 -2.42
N ILE A 65 -14.37 6.45 -3.10
CA ILE A 65 -13.36 5.47 -2.67
C ILE A 65 -11.97 6.13 -2.66
N GLY A 66 -11.63 6.85 -3.73
CA GLY A 66 -10.35 7.56 -3.86
C GLY A 66 -10.13 8.56 -2.74
N VAL A 67 -11.07 9.48 -2.54
CA VAL A 67 -11.01 10.48 -1.46
C VAL A 67 -10.96 9.81 -0.08
N THR A 68 -11.75 8.75 0.14
CA THR A 68 -11.72 8.03 1.42
C THR A 68 -10.35 7.44 1.69
N PHE A 69 -9.74 6.78 0.70
CA PHE A 69 -8.47 6.09 0.86
C PHE A 69 -7.28 7.05 0.99
N PHE A 70 -7.15 8.02 0.08
CA PHE A 70 -5.96 8.88 -0.02
C PHE A 70 -6.05 10.15 0.83
N ASP A 71 -7.24 10.68 1.10
CA ASP A 71 -7.40 12.00 1.74
C ASP A 71 -7.96 11.88 3.16
N LEU A 72 -9.00 11.07 3.38
CA LEU A 72 -9.64 10.94 4.70
C LEU A 72 -8.87 10.00 5.62
N LEU A 73 -8.57 8.79 5.15
CA LEU A 73 -7.82 7.79 5.94
C LEU A 73 -6.32 8.02 5.89
N GLU A 74 -5.84 8.82 4.93
CA GLU A 74 -4.42 9.06 4.63
C GLU A 74 -3.61 7.75 4.67
N VAL A 75 -4.14 6.68 4.06
CA VAL A 75 -3.48 5.37 4.05
C VAL A 75 -2.09 5.56 3.44
N PRO A 76 -0.99 5.24 4.14
CA PRO A 76 0.32 5.37 3.56
C PRO A 76 0.60 4.21 2.60
N CYS A 77 1.58 4.39 1.72
CA CYS A 77 2.19 3.29 0.97
C CYS A 77 3.63 3.08 1.44
N PHE A 78 4.34 2.10 0.90
CA PHE A 78 5.78 1.97 1.13
C PHE A 78 6.56 1.73 -0.17
N VAL A 79 7.84 2.09 -0.14
CA VAL A 79 8.83 1.71 -1.15
C VAL A 79 9.89 0.82 -0.52
N LEU A 80 10.48 -0.08 -1.30
CA LEU A 80 11.60 -0.89 -0.85
C LEU A 80 12.93 -0.19 -1.14
N ARG A 81 13.73 0.03 -0.09
CA ARG A 81 15.09 0.57 -0.19
C ARG A 81 16.09 -0.45 0.32
N ARG A 82 17.24 -0.58 -0.34
CA ARG A 82 18.29 -1.50 0.11
C ARG A 82 18.98 -0.91 1.33
N ALA A 83 18.92 -1.61 2.45
CA ALA A 83 19.59 -1.21 3.69
C ALA A 83 20.17 -2.43 4.39
N GLU A 84 21.23 -2.21 5.18
CA GLU A 84 21.80 -3.26 6.02
C GLU A 84 20.83 -3.60 7.16
N GLN A 85 20.49 -4.87 7.31
CA GLN A 85 19.62 -5.37 8.38
C GLN A 85 20.21 -6.62 9.01
N CYS A 86 19.80 -6.87 10.25
CA CYS A 86 20.06 -8.15 10.88
C CYS A 86 19.18 -9.24 10.26
N VAL A 87 19.79 -10.18 9.56
CA VAL A 87 19.10 -11.31 8.90
C VAL A 87 19.21 -12.62 9.66
N ARG A 88 20.04 -12.65 10.72
CA ARG A 88 20.15 -13.79 11.63
C ARG A 88 20.45 -13.31 13.03
N TRP A 89 19.58 -13.65 13.96
CA TRP A 89 19.72 -13.33 15.39
C TRP A 89 20.39 -14.47 16.14
N ARG A 90 21.17 -14.11 17.17
CA ARG A 90 21.64 -15.07 18.18
C ARG A 90 20.51 -15.30 19.20
N TRP A 91 20.43 -16.50 19.77
CA TRP A 91 19.35 -16.83 20.70
C TRP A 91 19.44 -16.07 22.04
N TRP A 92 20.64 -15.69 22.48
CA TRP A 92 20.89 -14.89 23.69
C TRP A 92 20.85 -13.37 23.45
N GLY A 93 20.43 -12.94 22.27
CA GLY A 93 20.40 -11.54 21.87
C GLY A 93 21.60 -11.12 21.02
N GLY A 94 21.39 -10.02 20.27
CA GLY A 94 22.35 -9.50 19.31
C GLY A 94 22.28 -10.15 17.93
N CYS A 95 22.79 -9.44 16.94
CA CYS A 95 22.82 -9.93 15.57
C CYS A 95 24.03 -10.85 15.32
N GLU A 96 23.79 -12.00 14.70
CA GLU A 96 24.85 -12.89 14.22
C GLU A 96 25.36 -12.45 12.85
N ARG A 97 24.44 -12.05 11.95
CA ARG A 97 24.77 -11.72 10.56
C ARG A 97 23.92 -10.57 10.03
N TYR A 98 24.60 -9.57 9.49
CA TYR A 98 24.02 -8.49 8.72
C TYR A 98 24.06 -8.77 7.22
N ALA A 99 23.07 -8.27 6.49
CA ALA A 99 23.08 -8.27 5.03
C ALA A 99 22.28 -7.08 4.48
N VAL A 100 22.64 -6.63 3.28
CA VAL A 100 21.89 -5.59 2.56
C VAL A 100 20.67 -6.22 1.89
N VAL A 101 19.49 -5.95 2.46
CA VAL A 101 18.19 -6.49 2.02
C VAL A 101 17.22 -5.36 1.68
N PRO A 102 16.13 -5.63 0.94
CA PRO A 102 15.06 -4.66 0.75
C PRO A 102 14.32 -4.40 2.07
N VAL A 103 14.24 -3.13 2.47
CA VAL A 103 13.54 -2.67 3.68
C VAL A 103 12.45 -1.69 3.26
N ALA A 104 11.25 -1.86 3.82
CA ALA A 104 10.14 -0.96 3.55
C ALA A 104 10.36 0.40 4.23
N THR A 105 10.21 1.45 3.44
CA THR A 105 10.17 2.84 3.91
C THR A 105 8.78 3.39 3.65
N MET A 106 8.08 3.79 4.71
CA MET A 106 6.73 4.34 4.61
C MET A 106 6.76 5.71 3.91
N VAL A 107 5.79 5.93 3.03
CA VAL A 107 5.64 7.15 2.24
C VAL A 107 4.24 7.71 2.46
N ARG A 108 4.16 9.01 2.76
CA ARG A 108 2.89 9.74 2.77
C ARG A 108 2.43 9.97 1.34
N GLN A 109 1.18 9.64 1.05
CA GLN A 109 0.64 9.76 -0.30
C GLN A 109 0.15 11.18 -0.58
N SER A 110 0.22 11.61 -1.84
CA SER A 110 -0.39 12.87 -2.29
C SER A 110 -1.92 12.74 -2.35
N PRO A 111 -2.68 13.85 -2.23
CA PRO A 111 -4.14 13.80 -2.28
C PRO A 111 -4.70 13.20 -3.57
N TYR A 112 -5.88 12.58 -3.50
CA TYR A 112 -6.52 11.86 -4.61
C TYR A 112 -6.75 12.71 -5.84
N GLY A 113 -6.97 14.03 -5.70
CA GLY A 113 -7.17 14.97 -6.82
C GLY A 113 -5.88 15.43 -7.54
N THR A 114 -4.70 15.18 -6.96
CA THR A 114 -3.42 15.66 -7.52
C THR A 114 -2.86 14.73 -8.58
N ALA A 115 -2.25 15.25 -9.65
CA ALA A 115 -1.54 14.40 -10.62
C ALA A 115 -0.58 13.47 -9.87
N ALA A 116 -0.62 12.17 -10.14
CA ALA A 116 0.27 11.22 -9.46
C ALA A 116 1.72 11.65 -9.78
N PRO A 117 2.63 11.66 -8.78
CA PRO A 117 4.04 11.95 -9.06
C PRO A 117 4.55 10.98 -10.12
N ALA A 118 5.33 11.49 -11.07
CA ALA A 118 6.03 10.65 -12.04
C ALA A 118 7.01 9.74 -11.28
N ALA A 119 7.01 8.46 -11.65
CA ALA A 119 7.88 7.43 -11.08
C ALA A 119 9.36 7.73 -11.33
#